data_AF-A0A819QJ84-F1
#
_entry.id   AF-A0A819QJ84-F1
#
_cell.length_a   1.000
_cell.length_b   1.000
_cell.length_c   1.000
_cell.angle_alpha   90.00
_cell.angle_beta   90.00
_cell.angle_gamma   90.00
#
_symmetry.space_group_name_H-M   'P 1'
#
loop_
_entity.id
_entity.type
_entity.pdbx_description
1 polymer ?
#
loop_
_entity_poly.entity_id
_entity_poly.type
_entity_poly.pdbx_seq_one_letter_code
_entity_poly.pdbx_strand_id
1 'polypeptide(L)' 'TVKTVLCLIRPENVWEQIQSIRSIYDKAYPRWTPYINLIYLFVPESEFSNIKIQL' A
#
# COMPACT_ATOMS: atom_id res chain seq x y z
N THR A 1 0.89 -6.58 17.45
CA THR A 1 1.76 -5.85 16.51
C THR A 1 0.90 -5.10 15.53
N VAL A 2 1.08 -3.79 15.39
CA VAL A 2 0.35 -3.00 14.39
C VAL A 2 0.81 -3.44 12.99
N LYS A 3 -0.11 -3.59 12.03
CA LYS A 3 0.21 -4.02 10.65
C LYS A 3 -0.55 -3.18 9.62
N THR A 4 -0.69 -1.89 9.88
CA THR A 4 -1.41 -0.95 9.02
C THR A 4 -0.46 0.00 8.33
N VAL A 5 -0.81 0.37 7.10
CA VAL A 5 -0.08 1.36 6.32
C VAL A 5 -1.06 2.25 5.58
N LEU A 6 -0.78 3.56 5.58
CA LEU A 6 -1.42 4.49 4.67
C LEU A 6 -0.53 4.61 3.43
N CYS A 7 -1.09 4.42 2.25
CA CYS A 7 -0.33 4.46 1.01
C CYS A 7 -1.04 5.25 -0.10
N LEU A 8 -0.25 5.77 -1.03
CA LEU A 8 -0.74 6.30 -2.30
C LEU A 8 -0.65 5.22 -3.36
N ILE A 9 -1.78 4.92 -3.99
CA ILE A 9 -1.83 4.02 -5.14
C ILE A 9 -1.49 4.85 -6.39
N ARG A 10 -0.62 4.32 -7.26
CA ARG A 10 -0.29 5.00 -8.52
C ARG A 10 -1.46 4.92 -9.51
N PRO A 11 -1.60 5.86 -10.46
CA PRO A 11 -2.51 5.70 -11.58
C PRO A 11 -2.23 4.40 -12.37
N GLU A 12 -3.27 3.69 -12.81
CA GLU A 12 -3.12 2.39 -13.47
C GLU A 12 -2.32 2.47 -14.77
N ASN A 13 -2.35 3.60 -15.47
CA ASN A 13 -1.65 3.81 -16.73
C ASN A 13 -0.11 3.75 -16.62
N VAL A 14 0.45 3.80 -15.41
CA VAL A 14 1.90 3.64 -15.18
C VAL A 14 2.26 2.29 -14.54
N TRP A 15 1.27 1.45 -14.22
CA TRP A 15 1.52 0.23 -13.47
C TRP A 15 2.37 -0.76 -14.24
N GLU A 16 2.11 -0.96 -15.53
CA GLU A 16 2.86 -1.90 -16.35
C GLU A 16 4.35 -1.57 -16.35
N GLN A 17 4.70 -0.31 -16.57
CA GLN A 17 6.09 0.15 -16.57
C GLN A 17 6.76 -0.10 -15.21
N ILE A 18 6.09 0.22 -14.11
CA ILE A 18 6.63 0.00 -12.76
C ILE A 18 6.76 -1.51 -12.47
N GLN A 19 5.74 -2.30 -12.83
CA GLN A 19 5.71 -3.74 -12.60
C GLN A 19 6.75 -4.49 -13.42
N SER A 20 7.09 -4.01 -14.63
CA SER A 20 8.16 -4.58 -15.44
C SER A 20 9.50 -4.59 -14.68
N ILE A 21 9.82 -3.49 -14.00
CA ILE A 21 11.02 -3.37 -13.17
C ILE A 21 10.87 -4.21 -11.89
N ARG A 22 9.72 -4.12 -11.21
CA ARG A 22 9.46 -4.87 -9.97
C ARG A 22 9.51 -6.38 -10.16
N SER A 23 9.13 -6.89 -11.32
CA SER A 23 9.20 -8.33 -11.62
C SER A 23 10.62 -8.91 -11.55
N ILE A 24 11.64 -8.07 -11.73
CA ILE A 24 13.05 -8.47 -11.71
C ILE A 24 13.65 -8.32 -10.30
N TYR A 25 13.26 -7.27 -9.57
CA TYR A 25 13.98 -6.84 -8.36
C TYR A 25 13.16 -6.89 -7.07
N ASP A 26 11.83 -6.92 -7.13
CA ASP A 26 10.96 -6.82 -5.95
C ASP A 26 10.37 -8.18 -5.57
N LYS A 27 10.75 -8.70 -4.40
CA LYS A 27 10.21 -9.95 -3.84
C LYS A 27 8.71 -9.89 -3.53
N ALA A 28 8.15 -8.69 -3.36
CA ALA A 28 6.73 -8.49 -3.13
C ALA A 28 5.91 -8.49 -4.44
N TYR A 29 6.55 -8.52 -5.60
CA TYR A 29 5.86 -8.76 -6.87
C TYR A 29 5.35 -10.21 -6.95
N PRO A 30 4.13 -10.48 -7.49
CA PRO A 30 3.11 -9.54 -7.96
C PRO A 30 2.04 -9.21 -6.90
N ARG A 31 2.26 -9.61 -5.65
CA ARG A 31 1.24 -9.60 -4.58
C ARG A 31 0.54 -8.27 -4.41
N TRP A 32 1.24 -7.17 -4.65
CA TRP A 32 0.69 -5.84 -4.50
C TRP A 32 0.86 -4.96 -5.73
N THR A 33 -0.13 -4.12 -5.96
CA THR A 33 -0.08 -3.05 -6.94
C THR A 33 1.01 -2.03 -6.59
N PRO A 34 1.49 -1.23 -7.55
CA PRO A 34 2.43 -0.16 -7.26
C PRO A 34 1.84 0.90 -6.32
N TYR A 35 2.41 1.01 -5.13
CA TYR A 35 2.03 2.01 -4.13
C TYR A 35 3.27 2.65 -3.50
N ILE A 36 3.06 3.79 -2.83
CA ILE A 36 4.05 4.42 -1.95
C ILE A 36 3.50 4.44 -0.53
N ASN A 37 4.25 3.88 0.41
CA ASN A 37 3.93 4.00 1.83
C ASN A 37 4.16 5.44 2.30
N LEU A 38 3.14 6.02 2.93
CA LEU A 38 3.22 7.34 3.57
C LEU A 38 3.43 7.19 5.09
N ILE A 39 2.63 6.34 5.74
CA ILE A 39 2.66 6.18 7.19
C ILE A 39 2.58 4.69 7.53
N TYR A 40 3.54 4.20 8.31
CA TYR A 40 3.58 2.81 8.76
C TYR A 40 3.18 2.71 10.24
N LEU A 41 2.48 1.63 10.62
CA LEU A 41 1.99 1.37 11.98
C LEU A 41 1.03 2.43 12.52
N PHE A 42 0.18 2.99 11.66
CA PHE A 42 -0.59 4.19 12.02
C PHE A 42 -1.81 3.91 12.91
N VAL A 43 -2.41 2.72 12.85
CA VAL A 43 -3.59 2.38 13.67
C VAL A 43 -3.65 0.89 14.01
N PRO A 44 -3.81 0.50 15.29
CA PRO A 44 -4.00 -0.90 15.67
C PRO A 44 -5.37 -1.41 15.21
N GLU A 45 -5.46 -2.71 14.91
CA GLU A 45 -6.68 -3.36 14.42
C GLU A 45 -7.86 -3.24 15.39
N SER A 46 -7.58 -3.23 16.71
CA SER A 46 -8.60 -3.04 17.76
C SER A 46 -9.32 -1.71 17.68
N GLU A 47 -8.74 -0.71 17.03
CA GLU A 47 -9.32 0.63 16.88
C GLU A 47 -10.09 0.80 15.57
N PHE A 48 -10.16 -0.22 14.70
CA PHE A 48 -10.82 -0.10 13.39
C PHE A 48 -12.29 0.30 13.51
N SER A 49 -13.00 -0.21 14.53
CA SER A 49 -14.41 0.14 14.79
C SER A 49 -14.60 1.61 15.18
N ASN A 50 -13.55 2.29 15.65
CA ASN A 50 -13.59 3.70 16.06
C ASN A 50 -13.15 4.65 14.94
N ILE A 51 -12.65 4.13 13.81
CA ILE A 51 -12.23 4.95 12.66
C ILE A 51 -13.48 5.53 11.99
N LYS A 52 -13.59 6.85 11.99
CA LYS A 52 -14.59 7.56 11.18
C LYS A 52 -13.97 7.95 9.84
N ILE A 53 -14.59 7.51 8.76
CA ILE A 53 -14.25 8.02 7.43
C ILE A 53 -14.86 9.41 7.31
N GLN A 54 -14.01 10.44 7.43
CA GLN A 54 -14.34 11.79 6.97
C GLN A 54 -13.69 11.95 5.59
N LEU A 55 -14.52 12.04 4.56
CA LEU A 55 -14.13 12.47 3.21
C LEU A 55 -14.37 13.97 3.07
#